data_AF-A6LI29-F1
#
_entry.id   AF-A6LI29-F1
#
_cell.length_a   1.000
_cell.length_b   1.000
_cell.length_c   1.000
_cell.angle_alpha   90.00
_cell.angle_beta   90.00
_cell.angle_gamma   90.00
#
_symmetry.space_group_name_H-M   'P 1'
#
loop_
_entity.id
_entity.type
_entity.pdbx_description
1 polymer ?
#
loop_
_entity_poly.entity_id
_entity_poly.type
_entity_poly.pdbx_seq_one_letter_code
_entity_poly.pdbx_strand_id
1 'polypeptide(L)'
;MSTWNKIMECVPNFSEGRDLEKIDKIVAPFRAKTGVKLLDYSNDEDHNRLVVTVVGEPVALKQAVLEAIGVAVELIDLNKHSGQHPRMGAVDVVPFIPIRGCTMEEAIALSKEVGEEVGTRYAVPVFLYEKSASAPYRENLAAIRKGEFEGMAEKIHQPEWKPDFGPAERHPTAGTVAIGARMPLVAYNVNLGTNQLHIATDIAKKIRFIGGGLRYCKAMGVELKERGIVQVSINMTDYTRTALYRAFELVRIEARRYGVPVVGSEIIGLVPMEALIDTASYYLGLEDFSMNQVLEARIME
;
A
#
# COMPACT_ATOMS: atom_id res chain seq x y z
N MET A 1 19.93 14.76 -9.54
CA MET A 1 19.64 13.84 -8.42
C MET A 1 19.25 14.70 -7.23
N SER A 2 18.20 14.35 -6.47
CA SER A 2 17.77 15.13 -5.30
C SER A 2 18.86 15.11 -4.23
N THR A 3 19.22 16.26 -3.68
CA THR A 3 20.22 16.43 -2.60
C THR A 3 19.69 16.02 -1.22
N TRP A 4 18.68 15.15 -1.16
CA TRP A 4 17.99 14.80 0.08
C TRP A 4 18.72 13.67 0.80
N ASN A 5 19.17 13.96 2.02
CA ASN A 5 19.83 12.96 2.88
C ASN A 5 18.81 11.99 3.50
N LYS A 6 17.56 12.44 3.68
CA LYS A 6 16.46 11.64 4.24
C LYS A 6 15.30 11.62 3.26
N ILE A 7 14.87 10.43 2.87
CA ILE A 7 13.77 10.21 1.94
C ILE A 7 12.79 9.24 2.57
N MET A 8 11.57 9.72 2.75
CA MET A 8 10.40 8.95 3.13
C MET A 8 9.47 8.87 1.92
N GLU A 9 8.87 7.72 1.68
CA GLU A 9 7.75 7.56 0.77
C GLU A 9 6.45 7.60 1.58
N CYS A 10 5.42 8.20 0.99
CA CYS A 10 4.06 8.08 1.45
C CYS A 10 3.15 7.66 0.28
N VAL A 11 2.26 6.71 0.54
CA VAL A 11 1.35 6.17 -0.49
C VAL A 11 -0.11 6.32 -0.07
N PRO A 12 -0.63 7.55 0.12
CA PRO A 12 -1.98 7.76 0.61
C PRO A 12 -3.02 7.25 -0.39
N ASN A 13 -4.14 6.75 0.13
CA ASN A 13 -5.25 6.23 -0.67
C ASN A 13 -6.51 7.03 -0.39
N PHE A 14 -7.14 7.51 -1.45
CA PHE A 14 -8.32 8.36 -1.38
C PHE A 14 -9.51 7.64 -2.01
N SER A 15 -10.69 7.83 -1.42
CA SER A 15 -11.95 7.27 -1.90
C SER A 15 -12.57 8.17 -2.98
N GLU A 16 -11.83 8.37 -4.07
CA GLU A 16 -12.27 9.08 -5.28
C GLU A 16 -11.42 8.59 -6.45
N GLY A 17 -12.05 8.03 -7.48
CA GLY A 17 -11.37 7.50 -8.66
C GLY A 17 -11.97 7.97 -9.98
N ARG A 18 -13.02 8.80 -9.96
CA ARG A 18 -13.84 9.16 -11.13
C ARG A 18 -13.88 10.65 -11.39
N ASP A 19 -14.00 11.48 -10.35
CA ASP A 19 -14.05 12.92 -10.48
C ASP A 19 -12.62 13.49 -10.65
N LEU A 20 -12.23 13.74 -11.89
CA LEU A 20 -10.91 14.24 -12.25
C LEU A 20 -10.59 15.61 -11.63
N GLU A 21 -11.59 16.48 -11.42
CA GLU A 21 -11.37 17.78 -10.80
C GLU A 21 -11.03 17.63 -9.31
N LYS A 22 -11.73 16.73 -8.60
CA LYS A 22 -11.38 16.41 -7.21
C LYS A 22 -10.01 15.75 -7.12
N ILE A 23 -9.72 14.80 -8.01
CA ILE A 23 -8.41 14.14 -8.06
C ILE A 23 -7.30 15.17 -8.24
N ASP A 24 -7.45 16.10 -9.18
CA ASP A 24 -6.41 17.13 -9.41
C ASP A 24 -6.20 18.01 -8.18
N LYS A 25 -7.29 18.42 -7.50
CA LYS A 25 -7.23 19.17 -6.23
C LYS A 25 -6.54 18.38 -5.11
N ILE A 26 -6.83 17.09 -4.98
CA ILE A 26 -6.22 16.22 -3.95
C ILE A 26 -4.73 16.00 -4.22
N VAL A 27 -4.32 15.94 -5.50
CA VAL A 27 -2.93 15.72 -5.91
C VAL A 27 -2.11 17.02 -5.91
N ALA A 28 -2.75 18.18 -6.08
CA ALA A 28 -2.09 19.49 -6.14
C ALA A 28 -1.11 19.76 -4.98
N PRO A 29 -1.40 19.42 -3.71
CA PRO A 29 -0.47 19.60 -2.59
C PRO A 29 0.85 18.85 -2.73
N PHE A 30 0.97 17.87 -3.63
CA PHE A 30 2.20 17.13 -3.89
C PHE A 30 3.00 17.67 -5.08
N ARG A 31 2.45 18.63 -5.84
CA ARG A 31 3.09 19.22 -7.02
C ARG A 31 3.90 20.46 -6.64
N ALA A 32 5.06 20.61 -7.26
CA ALA A 32 5.91 21.81 -7.17
C ALA A 32 6.29 22.27 -5.73
N LYS A 33 6.27 21.37 -4.74
CA LYS A 33 6.71 21.69 -3.37
C LYS A 33 8.18 21.34 -3.16
N THR A 34 8.95 22.29 -2.64
CA THR A 34 10.32 22.05 -2.20
C THR A 34 10.34 20.94 -1.14
N GLY A 35 11.22 19.95 -1.31
CA GLY A 35 11.32 18.82 -0.38
C GLY A 35 10.30 17.69 -0.61
N VAL A 36 9.43 17.80 -1.63
CA VAL A 36 8.43 16.78 -1.97
C VAL A 36 8.41 16.54 -3.48
N LYS A 37 8.25 15.29 -3.88
CA LYS A 37 8.15 14.88 -5.28
C LYS A 37 7.04 13.85 -5.43
N LEU A 38 6.00 14.23 -6.16
CA LEU A 38 5.02 13.30 -6.71
C LEU A 38 5.73 12.37 -7.71
N LEU A 39 5.69 11.07 -7.47
CA LEU A 39 6.27 10.07 -8.37
C LEU A 39 5.24 9.52 -9.33
N ASP A 40 4.05 9.20 -8.81
CA ASP A 40 2.97 8.60 -9.57
C ASP A 40 1.62 8.86 -8.88
N TYR A 41 0.54 8.77 -9.65
CA TYR A 41 -0.79 8.58 -9.10
C TYR A 41 -1.63 7.77 -10.09
N SER A 42 -2.45 6.88 -9.57
CA SER A 42 -3.30 5.99 -10.35
C SER A 42 -4.72 6.08 -9.80
N ASN A 43 -5.66 6.47 -10.65
CA ASN A 43 -7.08 6.41 -10.35
C ASN A 43 -7.70 5.19 -11.02
N ASP A 44 -8.52 4.47 -10.25
CA ASP A 44 -9.26 3.31 -10.71
C ASP A 44 -10.76 3.62 -10.61
N GLU A 45 -11.44 3.70 -11.76
CA GLU A 45 -12.85 4.06 -11.84
C GLU A 45 -13.79 2.96 -11.29
N ASP A 46 -13.42 1.69 -11.46
CA ASP A 46 -14.19 0.54 -11.01
C ASP A 46 -14.14 0.41 -9.49
N HIS A 47 -12.94 0.53 -8.94
CA HIS A 47 -12.69 0.54 -7.50
C HIS A 47 -13.04 1.88 -6.85
N ASN A 48 -13.24 2.94 -7.65
CA ASN A 48 -13.46 4.33 -7.24
C ASN A 48 -12.46 4.80 -6.17
N ARG A 49 -11.17 4.63 -6.51
CA ARG A 49 -10.04 4.82 -5.61
C ARG A 49 -8.88 5.50 -6.33
N LEU A 50 -8.23 6.44 -5.64
CA LEU A 50 -7.00 7.08 -6.06
C LEU A 50 -5.87 6.62 -5.13
N VAL A 51 -4.78 6.15 -5.73
CA VAL A 51 -3.53 5.85 -5.05
C VAL A 51 -2.51 6.86 -5.51
N VAL A 52 -1.91 7.59 -4.58
CA VAL A 52 -0.86 8.57 -4.87
C VAL A 52 0.45 8.05 -4.30
N THR A 53 1.54 8.14 -5.05
CA THR A 53 2.89 7.78 -4.61
C THR A 53 3.75 9.02 -4.59
N VAL A 54 4.17 9.42 -3.40
CA VAL A 54 4.94 10.66 -3.18
C VAL A 54 6.15 10.36 -2.30
N VAL A 55 7.28 10.99 -2.60
CA VAL A 55 8.49 10.93 -1.77
C VAL A 55 8.91 12.32 -1.34
N GLY A 56 9.59 12.42 -0.20
CA GLY A 56 10.10 13.70 0.27
C GLY A 56 10.91 13.61 1.54
N GLU A 57 11.44 14.76 1.95
CA GLU A 57 12.01 14.93 3.29
C GLU A 57 10.88 14.85 4.33
N PRO A 58 11.07 14.17 5.48
CA PRO A 58 9.98 13.87 6.42
C PRO A 58 9.08 15.06 6.79
N VAL A 59 9.68 16.22 7.07
CA VAL A 59 8.95 17.43 7.47
C VAL A 59 8.11 18.00 6.31
N ALA A 60 8.71 18.13 5.13
CA ALA A 60 8.01 18.65 3.95
C ALA A 60 6.91 17.70 3.49
N LEU A 61 7.19 16.39 3.52
CA LEU A 61 6.23 15.34 3.19
C LEU A 61 5.03 15.35 4.13
N LYS A 62 5.25 15.50 5.45
CA LYS A 62 4.17 15.64 6.44
C LYS A 62 3.22 16.78 6.08
N GLN A 63 3.75 17.96 5.80
CA GLN A 63 2.91 19.13 5.47
C GLN A 63 2.10 18.91 4.19
N ALA A 64 2.71 18.33 3.15
CA ALA A 64 2.02 18.02 1.91
C ALA A 64 0.90 16.99 2.10
N VAL A 65 1.15 15.94 2.89
CA VAL A 65 0.16 14.91 3.22
C VAL A 65 -1.00 15.49 4.03
N LEU A 66 -0.72 16.30 5.06
CA LEU A 66 -1.77 16.94 5.87
C LEU A 66 -2.68 17.86 5.05
N GLU A 67 -2.12 18.60 4.11
CA GLU A 67 -2.89 19.46 3.20
C GLU A 67 -3.77 18.63 2.25
N ALA A 68 -3.22 17.57 1.63
CA ALA A 68 -3.99 16.67 0.78
C ALA A 68 -5.12 15.96 1.53
N ILE A 69 -4.89 15.58 2.80
CA ILE A 69 -5.94 15.03 3.67
C ILE A 69 -7.05 16.04 3.89
N GLY A 70 -6.71 17.31 4.19
CA GLY A 70 -7.69 18.37 4.36
C GLY A 70 -8.57 18.56 3.11
N VAL A 71 -7.94 18.66 1.94
CA VAL A 71 -8.65 18.77 0.66
C VAL A 71 -9.58 17.57 0.43
N ALA A 72 -9.13 16.34 0.72
CA ALA A 72 -9.97 15.15 0.57
C ALA A 72 -11.15 15.14 1.54
N VAL A 73 -10.97 15.55 2.80
CA VAL A 73 -12.03 15.66 3.81
C VAL A 73 -13.10 16.67 3.38
N GLU A 74 -12.72 17.77 2.73
CA GLU A 74 -13.64 18.78 2.23
C GLU A 74 -14.42 18.32 0.98
N LEU A 75 -13.76 17.61 0.06
CA LEU A 75 -14.31 17.30 -1.26
C LEU A 75 -15.05 15.95 -1.36
N ILE A 76 -14.73 15.00 -0.48
CA ILE A 76 -15.27 13.63 -0.54
C ILE A 76 -16.36 13.44 0.51
N ASP A 77 -17.56 13.11 0.04
CA ASP A 77 -18.69 12.68 0.87
C ASP A 77 -18.93 11.18 0.69
N LEU A 78 -18.50 10.38 1.68
CA LEU A 78 -18.64 8.93 1.61
C LEU A 78 -20.09 8.46 1.63
N ASN A 79 -21.05 9.28 2.08
CA ASN A 79 -22.47 8.94 2.00
C ASN A 79 -22.96 8.82 0.54
N LYS A 80 -22.20 9.36 -0.41
CA LYS A 80 -22.45 9.30 -1.86
C LYS A 80 -21.39 8.46 -2.60
N HIS A 81 -20.41 7.92 -1.87
CA HIS A 81 -19.34 7.12 -2.47
C HIS A 81 -19.74 5.64 -2.55
N SER A 82 -19.47 5.05 -3.71
CA SER A 82 -19.52 3.60 -3.90
C SER A 82 -18.39 3.17 -4.84
N GLY A 83 -17.84 1.99 -4.60
CA GLY A 83 -16.75 1.40 -5.38
C GLY A 83 -16.53 -0.06 -4.98
N GLN A 84 -15.86 -0.84 -5.82
CA GLN A 84 -15.59 -2.25 -5.54
C GLN A 84 -14.53 -2.46 -4.44
N HIS A 85 -13.72 -1.43 -4.14
CA HIS A 85 -12.69 -1.53 -3.12
C HIS A 85 -13.24 -1.17 -1.73
N PRO A 86 -13.01 -2.01 -0.70
CA PRO A 86 -13.41 -1.71 0.66
C PRO A 86 -12.78 -0.41 1.17
N ARG A 87 -13.58 0.46 1.76
CA ARG A 87 -13.14 1.79 2.22
C ARG A 87 -13.82 2.18 3.52
N MET A 88 -13.12 2.91 4.38
CA MET A 88 -13.68 3.45 5.63
C MET A 88 -13.48 4.97 5.76
N GLY A 89 -12.74 5.59 4.85
CA GLY A 89 -12.37 7.00 4.91
C GLY A 89 -12.29 7.69 3.55
N ALA A 90 -12.56 9.00 3.52
CA ALA A 90 -12.26 9.86 2.37
C ALA A 90 -10.78 9.76 2.02
N VAL A 91 -9.95 9.75 3.06
CA VAL A 91 -8.61 9.19 3.04
C VAL A 91 -8.66 7.87 3.82
N ASP A 92 -8.46 6.78 3.12
CA ASP A 92 -8.69 5.45 3.67
C ASP A 92 -7.45 4.91 4.40
N VAL A 93 -6.27 5.07 3.81
CA VAL A 93 -5.00 4.73 4.45
C VAL A 93 -3.86 5.68 4.05
N VAL A 94 -2.96 5.97 4.99
CA VAL A 94 -1.77 6.82 4.80
C VAL A 94 -0.55 6.09 5.37
N PRO A 95 0.16 5.28 4.56
CA PRO A 95 1.40 4.64 4.96
C PRO A 95 2.60 5.58 4.81
N PHE A 96 3.54 5.51 5.75
CA PHE A 96 4.89 6.06 5.63
C PHE A 96 5.91 4.92 5.53
N ILE A 97 6.82 5.04 4.57
CA ILE A 97 7.80 4.01 4.24
C ILE A 97 9.19 4.64 4.22
N PRO A 98 10.14 4.21 5.09
CA PRO A 98 11.49 4.71 5.06
C PRO A 98 12.22 4.20 3.80
N ILE A 99 12.78 5.12 3.00
CA ILE A 99 13.48 4.78 1.73
C ILE A 99 14.99 4.97 1.84
N ARG A 100 15.45 6.15 2.28
CA ARG A 100 16.88 6.47 2.37
C ARG A 100 17.14 7.34 3.59
N GLY A 101 18.16 7.00 4.38
CA GLY A 101 18.56 7.79 5.54
C GLY A 101 17.48 7.96 6.61
N CYS A 102 16.41 7.18 6.52
CA CYS A 102 15.29 7.16 7.46
C CYS A 102 15.19 5.78 8.10
N THR A 103 14.89 5.72 9.39
CA THR A 103 14.62 4.45 10.08
C THR A 103 13.11 4.17 10.16
N MET A 104 12.76 2.93 10.50
CA MET A 104 11.35 2.58 10.75
C MET A 104 10.81 3.34 11.96
N GLU A 105 11.61 3.57 13.00
CA GLU A 105 11.23 4.35 14.19
C GLU A 105 10.88 5.79 13.82
N GLU A 106 11.63 6.41 12.92
CA GLU A 106 11.33 7.76 12.40
C GLU A 106 10.03 7.77 11.59
N ALA A 107 9.77 6.75 10.78
CA ALA A 107 8.50 6.61 10.06
C ALA A 107 7.31 6.42 11.03
N ILE A 108 7.48 5.64 12.10
CA ILE A 108 6.47 5.44 13.14
C ILE A 108 6.19 6.77 13.84
N ALA A 109 7.23 7.50 14.26
CA ALA A 109 7.08 8.81 14.89
C ALA A 109 6.31 9.78 13.98
N LEU A 110 6.70 9.87 12.70
CA LEU A 110 6.03 10.71 11.71
C LEU A 110 4.54 10.34 11.54
N SER A 111 4.23 9.04 11.48
CA SER A 111 2.86 8.56 11.34
C SER A 111 1.97 8.94 12.53
N LYS A 112 2.54 8.97 13.75
CA LYS A 112 1.83 9.39 14.97
C LYS A 112 1.59 10.88 15.00
N GLU A 113 2.59 11.68 14.66
CA GLU A 113 2.45 13.14 14.53
C GLU A 113 1.37 13.49 13.51
N VAL A 114 1.40 12.87 12.32
CA VAL A 114 0.38 13.08 11.28
C VAL A 114 -0.99 12.66 11.80
N GLY A 115 -1.10 11.52 12.49
CA GLY A 115 -2.35 11.05 13.08
C GLY A 115 -2.95 12.02 14.10
N GLU A 116 -2.14 12.53 15.00
CA GLU A 116 -2.56 13.53 15.99
C GLU A 116 -3.03 14.83 15.32
N GLU A 117 -2.27 15.32 14.33
CA GLU A 117 -2.64 16.53 13.59
C GLU A 117 -3.92 16.35 12.77
N VAL A 118 -4.14 15.19 12.14
CA VAL A 118 -5.38 14.88 11.40
C VAL A 118 -6.59 14.84 12.35
N GLY A 119 -6.45 14.13 13.48
CA GLY A 119 -7.53 14.04 14.47
C GLY A 119 -7.90 15.39 15.06
N THR A 120 -6.92 16.27 15.25
CA THR A 120 -7.12 17.62 15.82
C THR A 120 -7.67 18.61 14.80
N ARG A 121 -7.09 18.68 13.60
CA ARG A 121 -7.44 19.70 12.58
C ARG A 121 -8.75 19.40 11.87
N TYR A 122 -9.02 18.13 11.60
CA TYR A 122 -10.13 17.72 10.72
C TYR A 122 -11.22 16.92 11.46
N ALA A 123 -11.06 16.69 12.77
CA ALA A 123 -11.98 15.88 13.57
C ALA A 123 -12.24 14.47 12.97
N VAL A 124 -11.27 13.93 12.23
CA VAL A 124 -11.34 12.59 11.65
C VAL A 124 -10.72 11.60 12.62
N PRO A 125 -11.43 10.52 13.02
CA PRO A 125 -10.86 9.48 13.85
C PRO A 125 -9.71 8.76 13.14
N VAL A 126 -8.62 8.55 13.86
CA VAL A 126 -7.40 7.93 13.34
C VAL A 126 -7.12 6.61 14.03
N PHE A 127 -6.88 5.56 13.24
CA PHE A 127 -6.36 4.28 13.69
C PHE A 127 -4.91 4.13 13.27
N LEU A 128 -4.03 3.82 14.21
CA LEU A 128 -2.67 3.44 13.88
C LEU A 128 -2.61 1.98 13.45
N TYR A 129 -1.89 1.70 12.36
CA TYR A 129 -1.80 0.35 11.76
C TYR A 129 -0.36 -0.06 11.43
N GLU A 130 -0.19 -1.33 11.03
CA GLU A 130 1.12 -1.94 10.75
C GLU A 130 2.11 -1.68 11.90
N LYS A 131 3.34 -1.19 11.63
CA LYS A 131 4.36 -0.97 12.67
C LYS A 131 4.01 0.15 13.64
N SER A 132 3.00 0.96 13.33
CA SER A 132 2.51 2.01 14.21
C SER A 132 1.37 1.57 15.12
N ALA A 133 0.80 0.38 14.90
CA ALA A 133 -0.37 -0.09 15.63
C ALA A 133 -0.17 -0.07 17.14
N SER A 134 -1.17 0.44 17.86
CA SER A 134 -1.21 0.46 19.33
C SER A 134 -1.56 -0.90 19.94
N ALA A 135 -2.09 -1.82 19.13
CA ALA A 135 -2.43 -3.17 19.56
C ALA A 135 -2.24 -4.18 18.40
N PRO A 136 -1.88 -5.44 18.68
CA PRO A 136 -1.59 -6.44 17.64
C PRO A 136 -2.72 -6.68 16.64
N TYR A 137 -3.98 -6.60 17.09
CA TYR A 137 -5.15 -6.80 16.21
C TYR A 137 -5.40 -5.62 15.25
N ARG A 138 -4.72 -4.47 15.43
CA ARG A 138 -4.76 -3.31 14.53
C ARG A 138 -3.66 -3.34 13.47
N GLU A 139 -2.67 -4.22 13.58
CA GLU A 139 -1.59 -4.30 12.57
C GLU A 139 -2.15 -4.55 11.17
N ASN A 140 -3.14 -5.44 11.05
CA ASN A 140 -3.77 -5.76 9.78
C ASN A 140 -4.86 -4.74 9.43
N LEU A 141 -4.60 -3.96 8.37
CA LEU A 141 -5.54 -2.98 7.83
C LEU A 141 -6.93 -3.56 7.52
N ALA A 142 -7.02 -4.82 7.07
CA ALA A 142 -8.32 -5.46 6.79
C ALA A 142 -9.15 -5.66 8.07
N ALA A 143 -8.50 -5.84 9.23
CA ALA A 143 -9.19 -5.91 10.51
C ALA A 143 -9.78 -4.56 10.90
N ILE A 144 -9.03 -3.47 10.70
CA ILE A 144 -9.51 -2.09 10.92
C ILE A 144 -10.65 -1.76 9.93
N ARG A 145 -10.46 -2.05 8.63
CA ARG A 145 -11.47 -1.78 7.59
C ARG A 145 -12.70 -2.69 7.62
N LYS A 146 -12.71 -3.74 8.45
CA LYS A 146 -13.87 -4.64 8.54
C LYS A 146 -15.11 -3.86 8.96
N GLY A 147 -16.16 -3.92 8.14
CA GLY A 147 -17.39 -3.14 8.28
C GLY A 147 -17.41 -1.87 7.41
N GLU A 148 -16.29 -1.50 6.80
CA GLU A 148 -16.16 -0.35 5.90
C GLU A 148 -16.60 0.97 6.56
N PHE A 149 -17.06 1.94 5.77
CA PHE A 149 -17.59 3.21 6.26
C PHE A 149 -18.88 3.02 7.08
N GLU A 150 -19.78 2.16 6.60
CA GLU A 150 -21.11 1.95 7.16
C GLU A 150 -21.05 1.34 8.56
N GLY A 151 -20.26 0.28 8.74
CA GLY A 151 -20.10 -0.41 10.01
C GLY A 151 -19.22 0.31 11.02
N MET A 152 -18.49 1.35 10.60
CA MET A 152 -17.59 2.08 11.51
C MET A 152 -18.34 2.89 12.57
N ALA A 153 -19.58 3.30 12.29
CA ALA A 153 -20.43 4.01 13.25
C ALA A 153 -20.65 3.22 14.55
N GLU A 154 -20.88 1.91 14.45
CA GLU A 154 -21.05 1.05 15.63
C GLU A 154 -19.69 0.59 16.18
N LYS A 155 -18.76 0.27 15.28
CA LYS A 155 -17.46 -0.30 15.64
C LYS A 155 -16.64 0.63 16.52
N ILE A 156 -16.62 1.93 16.23
CA ILE A 156 -15.77 2.92 16.92
C ILE A 156 -16.07 3.04 18.43
N HIS A 157 -17.28 2.66 18.86
CA HIS A 157 -17.69 2.68 20.26
C HIS A 157 -17.28 1.42 21.03
N GLN A 158 -16.83 0.38 20.34
CA GLN A 158 -16.31 -0.83 20.98
C GLN A 158 -14.97 -0.48 21.68
N PRO A 159 -14.74 -0.91 22.92
CA PRO A 159 -13.51 -0.57 23.66
C PRO A 159 -12.23 -0.90 22.90
N GLU A 160 -12.23 -2.01 22.15
CA GLU A 160 -11.12 -2.46 21.32
C GLU A 160 -10.87 -1.58 20.08
N TRP A 161 -11.87 -0.85 19.60
CA TRP A 161 -11.81 0.00 18.40
C TRP A 161 -11.94 1.49 18.72
N LYS A 162 -11.61 1.90 19.95
CA LYS A 162 -11.41 3.31 20.27
C LYS A 162 -10.26 3.90 19.41
N PRO A 163 -10.46 5.00 18.68
CA PRO A 163 -9.42 5.62 17.86
C PRO A 163 -8.18 5.98 18.68
N ASP A 164 -7.01 5.93 18.04
CA ASP A 164 -5.75 6.37 18.64
C ASP A 164 -5.71 7.90 18.77
N PHE A 165 -6.25 8.60 17.78
CA PHE A 165 -6.40 10.06 17.79
C PHE A 165 -7.75 10.51 17.22
N GLY A 166 -8.14 11.74 17.52
CA GLY A 166 -9.40 12.33 17.09
C GLY A 166 -10.62 11.86 17.91
N PRO A 167 -11.84 12.23 17.49
CA PRO A 167 -13.07 11.88 18.20
C PRO A 167 -13.34 10.37 18.19
N ALA A 168 -13.99 9.86 19.24
CA ALA A 168 -14.48 8.47 19.27
C ALA A 168 -15.85 8.33 18.57
N GLU A 169 -16.01 9.01 17.44
CA GLU A 169 -17.23 9.11 16.65
C GLU A 169 -16.86 9.17 15.17
N ARG A 170 -17.56 8.44 14.29
CA ARG A 170 -17.24 8.45 12.86
C ARG A 170 -17.48 9.85 12.28
N HIS A 171 -16.51 10.39 11.52
CA HIS A 171 -16.75 11.66 10.84
C HIS A 171 -17.91 11.52 9.83
N PRO A 172 -18.90 12.44 9.80
CA PRO A 172 -20.15 12.27 9.05
C PRO A 172 -19.96 11.96 7.57
N THR A 173 -19.07 12.68 6.89
CA THR A 173 -18.78 12.54 5.46
C THR A 173 -17.44 11.84 5.19
N ALA A 174 -16.37 12.23 5.89
CA ALA A 174 -15.03 11.70 5.67
C ALA A 174 -14.73 10.34 6.31
N GLY A 175 -15.57 9.80 7.20
CA GLY A 175 -15.34 8.49 7.81
C GLY A 175 -14.18 8.47 8.81
N THR A 176 -13.25 7.53 8.64
CA THR A 176 -12.07 7.32 9.51
C THR A 176 -10.84 7.00 8.68
N VAL A 177 -9.64 7.28 9.17
CA VAL A 177 -8.38 7.03 8.44
C VAL A 177 -7.47 6.07 9.20
N ALA A 178 -6.81 5.15 8.47
CA ALA A 178 -5.68 4.39 9.00
C ALA A 178 -4.35 5.06 8.66
N ILE A 179 -3.48 5.30 9.63
CA ILE A 179 -2.18 5.93 9.41
C ILE A 179 -1.09 5.07 10.05
N GLY A 180 0.02 4.85 9.38
CA GLY A 180 1.05 3.99 9.97
C GLY A 180 2.32 3.91 9.16
N ALA A 181 3.30 3.19 9.71
CA ALA A 181 4.56 2.93 9.06
C ALA A 181 4.67 1.46 8.66
N ARG A 182 5.25 1.21 7.48
CA ARG A 182 5.47 -0.14 6.98
C ARG A 182 6.68 -0.22 6.06
N MET A 183 7.12 -1.45 5.81
CA MET A 183 8.10 -1.72 4.75
C MET A 183 7.49 -1.46 3.36
N PRO A 184 8.33 -1.18 2.34
CA PRO A 184 7.87 -1.14 0.96
C PRO A 184 7.14 -2.44 0.61
N LEU A 185 5.98 -2.28 -0.03
CA LEU A 185 5.18 -3.41 -0.47
C LEU A 185 5.40 -3.55 -1.96
N VAL A 186 5.72 -4.77 -2.40
CA VAL A 186 5.86 -5.07 -3.83
C VAL A 186 4.59 -5.78 -4.30
N ALA A 187 3.82 -5.10 -5.14
CA ALA A 187 2.69 -5.70 -5.83
C ALA A 187 3.23 -6.42 -7.07
N TYR A 188 3.15 -7.75 -7.04
CA TYR A 188 3.73 -8.64 -8.03
C TYR A 188 2.71 -9.68 -8.44
N ASN A 189 2.47 -9.79 -9.73
CA ASN A 189 1.35 -10.53 -10.30
C ASN A 189 1.90 -11.58 -11.26
N VAL A 190 1.42 -12.83 -11.17
CA VAL A 190 1.89 -13.94 -12.01
C VAL A 190 0.74 -14.45 -12.88
N ASN A 191 0.93 -14.36 -14.20
CA ASN A 191 -0.06 -14.68 -15.21
C ASN A 191 -0.05 -16.18 -15.53
N LEU A 192 -1.23 -16.80 -15.52
CA LEU A 192 -1.40 -18.22 -15.82
C LEU A 192 -2.03 -18.39 -17.20
N GLY A 193 -1.56 -19.37 -17.98
CA GLY A 193 -2.08 -19.70 -19.31
C GLY A 193 -3.41 -20.45 -19.27
N THR A 194 -4.37 -19.95 -18.49
CA THR A 194 -5.72 -20.49 -18.32
C THR A 194 -6.68 -19.36 -17.96
N ASN A 195 -7.97 -19.51 -18.25
CA ASN A 195 -9.04 -18.62 -17.80
C ASN A 195 -9.77 -19.16 -16.55
N GLN A 196 -9.32 -20.28 -16.00
CA GLN A 196 -10.00 -20.93 -14.87
C GLN A 196 -9.61 -20.29 -13.53
N LEU A 197 -10.46 -19.38 -13.05
CA LEU A 197 -10.21 -18.60 -11.82
C LEU A 197 -9.94 -19.45 -10.57
N HIS A 198 -10.55 -20.63 -10.48
CA HIS A 198 -10.35 -21.53 -9.35
C HIS A 198 -8.87 -21.96 -9.24
N ILE A 199 -8.17 -22.15 -10.37
CA ILE A 199 -6.75 -22.53 -10.38
C ILE A 199 -5.90 -21.43 -9.75
N ALA A 200 -6.06 -20.18 -10.20
CA ALA A 200 -5.36 -19.04 -9.59
C ALA A 200 -5.71 -18.86 -8.11
N THR A 201 -6.98 -19.04 -7.76
CA THR A 201 -7.46 -18.92 -6.38
C THR A 201 -6.85 -19.98 -5.47
N ASP A 202 -6.75 -21.24 -5.92
CA ASP A 202 -6.19 -22.33 -5.13
C ASP A 202 -4.66 -22.22 -5.00
N ILE A 203 -3.97 -21.79 -6.07
CA ILE A 203 -2.55 -21.44 -5.99
C ILE A 203 -2.33 -20.29 -5.00
N ALA A 204 -3.13 -19.22 -5.09
CA ALA A 204 -3.06 -18.09 -4.16
C ALA A 204 -3.24 -18.52 -2.69
N LYS A 205 -4.18 -19.43 -2.41
CA LYS A 205 -4.37 -20.00 -1.06
C LYS A 205 -3.14 -20.77 -0.58
N LYS A 206 -2.43 -21.48 -1.46
CA LYS A 206 -1.23 -22.25 -1.11
C LYS A 206 -0.01 -21.36 -0.84
N ILE A 207 0.16 -20.28 -1.59
CA ILE A 207 1.36 -19.43 -1.45
C ILE A 207 1.25 -18.39 -0.33
N ARG A 208 0.03 -17.94 0.03
CA ARG A 208 -0.17 -16.88 1.01
C ARG A 208 0.02 -17.38 2.44
N PHE A 209 0.53 -16.50 3.31
CA PHE A 209 0.85 -16.85 4.70
C PHE A 209 -0.34 -17.44 5.47
N ILE A 210 -1.54 -16.84 5.31
CA ILE A 210 -2.74 -17.31 6.02
C ILE A 210 -3.14 -18.75 5.66
N GLY A 211 -2.66 -19.27 4.51
CA GLY A 211 -2.85 -20.67 4.11
C GLY A 211 -1.67 -21.59 4.46
N GLY A 212 -0.71 -21.11 5.28
CA GLY A 212 0.51 -21.83 5.63
C GLY A 212 1.65 -21.69 4.61
N GLY A 213 1.50 -20.82 3.62
CA GLY A 213 2.50 -20.56 2.60
C GLY A 213 3.63 -19.63 3.05
N LEU A 214 4.12 -18.83 2.12
CA LEU A 214 5.23 -17.89 2.33
C LEU A 214 4.85 -16.82 3.36
N ARG A 215 5.75 -16.56 4.33
CA ARG A 215 5.63 -15.40 5.21
C ARG A 215 5.72 -14.12 4.40
N TYR A 216 5.08 -13.06 4.89
CA TYR A 216 5.06 -11.74 4.21
C TYR A 216 4.47 -11.76 2.79
N CYS A 217 3.70 -12.79 2.46
CA CYS A 217 3.02 -12.96 1.18
C CYS A 217 1.51 -12.97 1.41
N LYS A 218 0.83 -12.00 0.80
CA LYS A 218 -0.63 -12.00 0.63
C LYS A 218 -0.91 -12.30 -0.84
N ALA A 219 -1.86 -13.19 -1.13
CA ALA A 219 -2.21 -13.50 -2.51
C ALA A 219 -3.71 -13.77 -2.69
N MET A 220 -4.19 -13.50 -3.89
CA MET A 220 -5.54 -13.83 -4.37
C MET A 220 -5.53 -14.18 -5.86
N GLY A 221 -6.53 -14.96 -6.29
CA GLY A 221 -6.78 -15.20 -7.71
C GLY A 221 -7.59 -14.06 -8.31
N VAL A 222 -7.20 -13.58 -9.49
CA VAL A 222 -7.85 -12.48 -10.20
C VAL A 222 -8.03 -12.87 -11.67
N GLU A 223 -9.12 -12.43 -12.28
CA GLU A 223 -9.39 -12.60 -13.70
C GLU A 223 -8.98 -11.35 -14.48
N LEU A 224 -8.26 -11.52 -15.58
CA LEU A 224 -7.95 -10.47 -16.55
C LEU A 224 -8.85 -10.66 -17.78
N LYS A 225 -10.07 -10.13 -17.71
CA LYS A 225 -11.12 -10.34 -18.72
C LYS A 225 -10.67 -9.99 -20.13
N GLU A 226 -9.98 -8.88 -20.31
CA GLU A 226 -9.51 -8.41 -21.61
C GLU A 226 -8.49 -9.36 -22.26
N ARG A 227 -7.71 -10.06 -21.44
CA ARG A 227 -6.68 -11.00 -21.89
C ARG A 227 -7.17 -12.44 -21.95
N GLY A 228 -8.38 -12.72 -21.45
CA GLY A 228 -8.92 -14.06 -21.35
C GLY A 228 -8.07 -15.02 -20.51
N ILE A 229 -7.36 -14.49 -19.50
CA ILE A 229 -6.50 -15.27 -18.60
C ILE A 229 -6.78 -14.95 -17.13
N VAL A 230 -6.25 -15.77 -16.24
CA VAL A 230 -6.26 -15.55 -14.79
C VAL A 230 -4.85 -15.37 -14.25
N GLN A 231 -4.79 -14.75 -13.08
CA GLN A 231 -3.56 -14.31 -12.47
C GLN A 231 -3.58 -14.61 -10.98
N VAL A 232 -2.41 -14.95 -10.45
CA VAL A 232 -2.16 -14.91 -9.00
C VAL A 232 -1.63 -13.52 -8.67
N SER A 233 -2.47 -12.68 -8.07
CA SER A 233 -2.05 -11.37 -7.57
C SER A 233 -1.40 -11.51 -6.21
N ILE A 234 -0.19 -10.95 -6.05
CA ILE A 234 0.63 -11.09 -4.85
C ILE A 234 1.02 -9.72 -4.33
N ASN A 235 0.86 -9.52 -3.03
CA ASN A 235 1.42 -8.41 -2.29
C ASN A 235 2.48 -8.95 -1.35
N MET A 236 3.74 -8.67 -1.68
CA MET A 236 4.88 -8.96 -0.82
C MET A 236 5.04 -7.83 0.17
N THR A 237 4.68 -8.09 1.43
CA THR A 237 4.66 -7.06 2.49
C THR A 237 6.04 -6.78 3.07
N ASP A 238 7.00 -7.68 2.85
CA ASP A 238 8.41 -7.52 3.22
C ASP A 238 9.30 -8.37 2.29
N TYR A 239 9.78 -7.75 1.22
CA TYR A 239 10.60 -8.43 0.20
C TYR A 239 11.99 -8.81 0.73
N THR A 240 12.50 -8.09 1.74
CA THR A 240 13.82 -8.36 2.36
C THR A 240 13.82 -9.67 3.16
N ARG A 241 12.64 -10.10 3.63
CA ARG A 241 12.45 -11.36 4.36
C ARG A 241 11.96 -12.48 3.46
N THR A 242 11.25 -12.18 2.38
CA THR A 242 10.80 -13.16 1.40
C THR A 242 10.92 -12.57 -0.01
N ALA A 243 11.95 -13.02 -0.72
CA ALA A 243 12.26 -12.53 -2.06
C ALA A 243 11.20 -12.87 -3.10
N LEU A 244 11.08 -12.02 -4.12
CA LEU A 244 10.10 -12.15 -5.20
C LEU A 244 10.23 -13.48 -5.97
N TYR A 245 11.47 -13.90 -6.26
CA TYR A 245 11.71 -15.15 -6.98
C TYR A 245 11.09 -16.36 -6.27
N ARG A 246 11.04 -16.39 -4.94
CA ARG A 246 10.44 -17.51 -4.19
C ARG A 246 8.93 -17.59 -4.42
N ALA A 247 8.26 -16.44 -4.45
CA ALA A 247 6.84 -16.38 -4.75
C ALA A 247 6.57 -16.82 -6.20
N PHE A 248 7.37 -16.33 -7.16
CA PHE A 248 7.27 -16.74 -8.57
C PHE A 248 7.48 -18.25 -8.75
N GLU A 249 8.56 -18.80 -8.18
CA GLU A 249 8.88 -20.22 -8.26
C GLU A 249 7.80 -21.09 -7.64
N LEU A 250 7.24 -20.70 -6.49
CA LEU A 250 6.18 -21.46 -5.85
C LEU A 250 4.88 -21.43 -6.68
N VAL A 251 4.52 -20.29 -7.28
CA VAL A 251 3.40 -20.22 -8.24
C VAL A 251 3.67 -21.14 -9.43
N ARG A 252 4.90 -21.14 -9.97
CA ARG A 252 5.29 -22.00 -11.09
C ARG A 252 5.19 -23.48 -10.75
N ILE A 253 5.61 -23.88 -9.55
CA ILE A 253 5.51 -25.26 -9.05
C ILE A 253 4.04 -25.67 -8.91
N GLU A 254 3.21 -24.84 -8.27
CA GLU A 254 1.80 -25.17 -8.07
C GLU A 254 1.01 -25.17 -9.39
N ALA A 255 1.27 -24.23 -10.30
CA ALA A 255 0.66 -24.19 -11.63
C ALA A 255 0.95 -25.45 -12.47
N ARG A 256 2.18 -25.98 -12.39
CA ARG A 256 2.56 -27.23 -13.07
C ARG A 256 1.70 -28.43 -12.63
N ARG A 257 1.21 -28.46 -11.39
CA ARG A 257 0.35 -29.54 -10.89
C ARG A 257 -1.02 -29.57 -11.57
N TYR A 258 -1.44 -28.45 -12.15
CA TYR A 258 -2.66 -28.34 -12.95
C TYR A 258 -2.40 -28.47 -14.46
N GLY A 259 -1.15 -28.70 -14.88
CA GLY A 259 -0.77 -28.66 -16.31
C GLY A 259 -0.88 -27.27 -16.94
N VAL A 260 -0.90 -26.21 -16.12
CA VAL A 260 -1.04 -24.82 -16.57
C VAL A 260 0.33 -24.14 -16.62
N PRO A 261 0.70 -23.49 -17.74
CA PRO A 261 1.95 -22.74 -17.82
C PRO A 261 1.81 -21.37 -17.13
N VAL A 262 2.92 -20.87 -16.58
CA VAL A 262 3.06 -19.45 -16.26
C VAL A 262 3.45 -18.73 -17.56
N VAL A 263 2.66 -17.74 -17.97
CA VAL A 263 2.80 -17.04 -19.26
C VAL A 263 3.38 -15.63 -19.12
N GLY A 264 3.71 -15.22 -17.91
CA GLY A 264 4.38 -13.95 -17.62
C GLY A 264 4.16 -13.52 -16.18
N SER A 265 4.72 -12.36 -15.85
CA SER A 265 4.47 -11.67 -14.59
C SER A 265 4.60 -10.17 -14.76
N GLU A 266 4.02 -9.41 -13.85
CA GLU A 266 4.03 -7.95 -13.89
C GLU A 266 4.26 -7.39 -12.48
N ILE A 267 4.95 -6.25 -12.42
CA ILE A 267 5.04 -5.41 -11.23
C ILE A 267 3.97 -4.33 -11.38
N ILE A 268 3.18 -4.13 -10.33
CA ILE A 268 2.18 -3.05 -10.29
C ILE A 268 2.77 -1.88 -9.52
N GLY A 269 2.90 -0.73 -10.18
CA GLY A 269 3.49 0.47 -9.60
C GLY A 269 5.02 0.39 -9.52
N LEU A 270 5.58 0.97 -8.45
CA LEU A 270 7.02 1.02 -8.23
C LEU A 270 7.51 -0.19 -7.43
N VAL A 271 8.77 -0.56 -7.64
CA VAL A 271 9.44 -1.64 -6.92
C VAL A 271 10.82 -1.18 -6.44
N PRO A 272 11.22 -1.53 -5.21
CA PRO A 272 12.59 -1.30 -4.75
C PRO A 272 13.59 -2.06 -5.62
N MET A 273 14.64 -1.36 -6.06
CA MET A 273 15.69 -1.93 -6.91
C MET A 273 16.29 -3.21 -6.31
N GLU A 274 16.53 -3.22 -4.99
CA GLU A 274 17.03 -4.37 -4.24
C GLU A 274 16.20 -5.64 -4.47
N ALA A 275 14.86 -5.53 -4.53
CA ALA A 275 13.98 -6.69 -4.74
C ALA A 275 14.18 -7.37 -6.10
N LEU A 276 14.52 -6.57 -7.14
CA LEU A 276 14.84 -7.07 -8.47
C LEU A 276 16.25 -7.64 -8.54
N ILE A 277 17.22 -6.97 -7.90
CA ILE A 277 18.61 -7.40 -7.86
C ILE A 277 18.77 -8.72 -7.08
N ASP A 278 18.04 -8.91 -5.99
CA ASP A 278 18.00 -10.18 -5.25
C ASP A 278 17.51 -11.33 -6.15
N THR A 279 16.50 -11.04 -6.97
CA THR A 279 15.96 -12.00 -7.93
C THR A 279 16.97 -12.33 -9.03
N ALA A 280 17.62 -11.31 -9.60
CA ALA A 280 18.66 -11.50 -10.61
C ALA A 280 19.85 -12.29 -10.05
N SER A 281 20.30 -11.96 -8.84
CA SER A 281 21.42 -12.62 -8.16
C SER A 281 21.13 -14.10 -7.95
N TYR A 282 19.90 -14.44 -7.54
CA TYR A 282 19.48 -15.84 -7.39
C TYR A 282 19.53 -16.62 -8.71
N TYR A 283 18.94 -16.10 -9.78
CA TYR A 283 18.87 -16.82 -11.06
C TYR A 283 20.19 -16.90 -11.80
N LEU A 284 21.08 -15.91 -11.64
CA LEU A 284 22.42 -15.92 -12.21
C LEU A 284 23.42 -16.74 -11.37
N GLY A 285 23.08 -17.08 -10.13
CA GLY A 285 23.97 -17.79 -9.22
C GLY A 285 25.20 -16.96 -8.84
N LEU A 286 25.01 -15.66 -8.61
CA LEU A 286 26.12 -14.77 -8.29
C LEU A 286 26.70 -15.07 -6.90
N GLU A 287 28.01 -15.25 -6.83
CA GLU A 287 28.77 -15.44 -5.60
C GLU A 287 29.38 -14.10 -5.16
N ASP A 288 29.41 -13.84 -3.86
CA ASP A 288 29.95 -12.60 -3.24
C ASP A 288 29.41 -11.29 -3.84
N PHE A 289 28.21 -11.33 -4.42
CA PHE A 289 27.54 -10.16 -4.98
C PHE A 289 26.80 -9.34 -3.92
N SER A 290 26.84 -8.01 -4.05
CA SER A 290 26.09 -7.09 -3.18
C SER A 290 25.69 -5.82 -3.92
N MET A 291 24.79 -5.05 -3.33
CA MET A 291 24.35 -3.75 -3.87
C MET A 291 25.52 -2.78 -4.10
N ASN A 292 26.65 -2.93 -3.41
CA ASN A 292 27.85 -2.09 -3.61
C ASN A 292 28.54 -2.31 -4.96
N GLN A 293 28.19 -3.38 -5.67
CA GLN A 293 28.65 -3.69 -7.03
C GLN A 293 27.65 -3.23 -8.09
N VAL A 294 26.46 -2.72 -7.70
CA VAL A 294 25.51 -2.11 -8.63
C VAL A 294 25.95 -0.66 -8.89
N LEU A 295 26.27 -0.36 -10.14
CA LEU A 295 26.83 0.93 -10.56
C LEU A 295 25.91 2.10 -10.16
N GLU A 296 24.62 1.99 -10.43
CA GLU A 296 23.63 3.02 -10.11
C GLU A 296 23.50 3.23 -8.61
N ALA A 297 23.58 2.17 -7.79
CA ALA A 297 23.56 2.29 -6.34
C ALA A 297 24.77 3.08 -5.83
N ARG A 298 25.96 2.81 -6.37
CA ARG A 298 27.21 3.53 -6.05
C ARG A 298 27.19 4.99 -6.46
N ILE A 299 26.54 5.33 -7.57
CA ILE A 299 26.40 6.73 -8.03
C ILE A 299 25.41 7.49 -7.11
N MET A 300 24.44 6.78 -6.54
CA MET A 300 23.43 7.38 -5.68
C MET A 300 23.89 7.62 -4.24
N GLU A 301 24.93 6.94 -3.75
CA GLU A 301 25.55 7.18 -2.43
C GLU A 301 26.07 8.62 -2.29
#